data_AF-A0A1C6KRX5-F1
#
_entry.id   AF-A0A1C6KRX5-F1
#
_cell.length_a   1.000
_cell.length_b   1.000
_cell.length_c   1.000
_cell.angle_alpha   90.00
_cell.angle_beta   90.00
_cell.angle_gamma   90.00
#
_symmetry.space_group_name_H-M   'P 1'
#
loop_
_entity.id
_entity.type
_entity.pdbx_description
1 polymer ?
#
loop_
_entity_poly.entity_id
_entity_poly.type
_entity_poly.pdbx_seq_one_letter_code
_entity_poly.pdbx_strand_id
1 'polypeptide(L)'
;MKSECIYRAIGDVDDNLLERCEAVLPAKNAEMAVEKRGVEHQRYGFSKWCRLGVAAACLCLIVTGGYFADFNPSGNGAATVIENFTGKTPDSGVYSPPEDGTLLLFRDVKAALKKHKDEKCTYFLALDIFEKGSLIELKGEKERQEVERLRKAGYEIGYAKTWTYQGDGEKVDMPYLAGYFTEEQIRVFSANQKYGYTLRFMEDADGNPVPSNQKLEIPVVTQ
;
A
#
# COMPACT_ATOMS: atom_id res chain seq x y z
N MET A 1 -11.46 -29.04 -18.90
CA MET A 1 -10.63 -27.83 -18.87
C MET A 1 -10.92 -27.11 -17.56
N LYS A 2 -9.93 -26.96 -16.66
CA LYS A 2 -10.10 -26.14 -15.45
C LYS A 2 -9.86 -24.69 -15.86
N SER A 3 -10.89 -23.87 -15.75
CA SER A 3 -10.87 -22.43 -15.99
C SER A 3 -9.87 -21.75 -15.05
N GLU A 4 -8.88 -21.06 -15.61
CA GLU A 4 -7.97 -20.18 -14.87
C GLU A 4 -8.74 -18.92 -14.45
N CYS A 5 -8.72 -18.58 -13.17
CA CYS A 5 -9.33 -17.34 -12.67
C CYS A 5 -8.25 -16.26 -12.58
N ILE A 6 -8.47 -15.12 -13.24
CA ILE A 6 -7.61 -13.94 -13.08
C ILE A 6 -8.16 -13.13 -11.92
N TYR A 7 -7.42 -13.08 -10.81
CA TYR A 7 -7.84 -12.39 -9.59
C TYR A 7 -7.58 -10.89 -9.66
N ARG A 8 -8.60 -10.13 -9.22
CA ARG A 8 -8.66 -8.67 -9.20
C ARG A 8 -8.30 -8.14 -7.81
N ALA A 9 -7.77 -6.92 -7.76
CA ALA A 9 -7.79 -6.13 -6.54
C ALA A 9 -9.23 -5.91 -6.07
N ILE A 10 -9.48 -6.19 -4.79
CA ILE A 10 -10.50 -5.55 -3.96
C ILE A 10 -11.86 -5.37 -4.66
N GLY A 11 -12.48 -6.50 -5.04
CA GLY A 11 -13.92 -6.57 -5.27
C GLY A 11 -14.65 -7.35 -4.16
N ASP A 12 -13.94 -8.22 -3.44
CA ASP A 12 -14.54 -9.09 -2.41
C ASP A 12 -14.05 -8.79 -0.98
N VAL A 13 -13.05 -7.91 -0.82
CA VAL A 13 -12.52 -7.57 0.52
C VAL A 13 -13.32 -6.43 1.14
N ASP A 14 -13.91 -5.57 0.30
CA ASP A 14 -14.63 -4.39 0.76
C ASP A 14 -16.04 -4.70 1.26
N ASP A 15 -16.72 -5.69 0.65
CA ASP A 15 -18.03 -6.15 1.14
C ASP A 15 -17.96 -6.62 2.61
N ASN A 16 -16.85 -7.29 2.99
CA ASN A 16 -16.69 -7.77 4.37
C ASN A 16 -16.24 -6.67 5.35
N LEU A 17 -15.58 -5.60 4.87
CA LEU A 17 -15.23 -4.44 5.69
C LEU A 17 -16.44 -3.54 5.92
N LEU A 18 -17.27 -3.35 4.90
CA LEU A 18 -18.55 -2.64 5.01
C LEU A 18 -19.50 -3.41 5.95
N GLU A 19 -19.62 -4.73 5.79
CA GLU A 19 -20.47 -5.59 6.64
C GLU A 19 -20.00 -5.61 8.12
N ARG A 20 -18.69 -5.52 8.39
CA ARG A 20 -18.15 -5.38 9.75
C ARG A 20 -18.37 -3.99 10.36
N CYS A 21 -18.37 -2.93 9.56
CA CYS A 21 -18.70 -1.58 10.03
C CYS A 21 -20.21 -1.45 10.27
N GLU A 22 -21.03 -2.02 9.40
CA GLU A 22 -22.49 -2.03 9.50
C GLU A 22 -23.00 -2.93 10.64
N ALA A 23 -22.28 -3.99 11.02
CA ALA A 23 -22.61 -4.81 12.19
C ALA A 23 -22.26 -4.14 13.54
N VAL A 24 -21.31 -3.19 13.56
CA VAL A 24 -20.88 -2.48 14.78
C VAL A 24 -21.81 -1.30 15.11
N LEU A 25 -22.46 -0.71 14.11
CA LEU A 25 -23.40 0.41 14.30
C LEU A 25 -24.68 0.05 15.08
N PRO A 26 -25.38 -1.07 14.84
CA PRO A 26 -26.55 -1.46 15.64
C PRO A 26 -26.16 -1.93 17.03
N ALA A 27 -24.96 -2.50 17.24
CA ALA A 27 -24.49 -2.93 18.57
C ALA A 27 -24.22 -1.72 19.50
N LYS A 28 -23.57 -0.66 18.99
CA LYS A 28 -23.35 0.57 19.77
C LYS A 28 -24.61 1.38 20.03
N ASN A 29 -25.57 1.37 19.11
CA ASN A 29 -26.85 2.05 19.28
C ASN A 29 -27.79 1.28 20.23
N ALA A 30 -27.67 -0.05 20.33
CA ALA A 30 -28.39 -0.86 21.31
C ALA A 30 -27.82 -0.68 22.74
N GLU A 31 -26.49 -0.60 22.90
CA GLU A 31 -25.88 -0.33 24.22
C GLU A 31 -26.20 1.08 24.73
N MET A 32 -26.16 2.12 23.88
CA MET A 32 -26.55 3.48 24.27
C MET A 32 -28.06 3.68 24.50
N ALA A 33 -28.92 2.82 23.94
CA ALA A 33 -30.37 2.88 24.16
C ALA A 33 -30.81 2.19 25.47
N VAL A 34 -30.00 1.29 26.01
CA VAL A 34 -30.27 0.62 27.31
C VAL A 34 -29.80 1.46 28.49
N GLU A 35 -28.76 2.30 28.34
CA GLU A 35 -28.20 3.13 29.41
C GLU A 35 -28.98 4.43 29.72
N LYS A 36 -30.08 4.73 29.00
CA LYS A 36 -30.89 5.94 29.24
C LYS A 36 -32.19 5.72 30.03
N ARG A 37 -32.42 4.54 30.62
CA ARG A 37 -33.53 4.32 31.54
C ARG A 37 -33.06 3.69 32.84
N GLY A 38 -32.73 4.53 33.80
CA GLY A 38 -32.95 4.19 35.20
C GLY A 38 -31.88 4.65 36.18
N VAL A 39 -32.39 5.39 37.18
CA VAL A 39 -32.04 5.24 38.60
C VAL A 39 -30.95 6.16 39.16
N GLU A 40 -31.46 7.35 39.51
CA GLU A 40 -31.35 8.05 40.80
C GLU A 40 -30.76 7.25 42.00
N HIS A 41 -29.96 7.97 42.80
CA HIS A 41 -29.28 7.59 44.05
C HIS A 41 -29.93 6.51 44.95
N GLN A 42 -29.16 5.47 45.34
CA GLN A 42 -28.96 5.14 46.77
C GLN A 42 -27.78 4.18 47.06
N ARG A 43 -27.35 4.25 48.32
CA ARG A 43 -26.06 3.92 48.98
C ARG A 43 -25.77 2.42 49.26
N TYR A 44 -24.49 2.22 49.67
CA TYR A 44 -23.86 1.14 50.47
C TYR A 44 -23.26 -0.04 49.67
N GLY A 45 -21.98 -0.43 49.79
CA GLY A 45 -20.88 0.06 50.62
C GLY A 45 -19.55 -0.68 50.32
N PHE A 46 -18.43 -0.10 50.80
CA PHE A 46 -17.09 -0.68 51.00
C PHE A 46 -16.34 -1.24 49.77
N SER A 47 -15.24 -0.63 49.32
CA SER A 47 -13.93 -0.81 49.96
C SER A 47 -13.04 0.43 49.80
N LYS A 48 -12.34 0.79 50.88
CA LYS A 48 -11.58 2.05 51.08
C LYS A 48 -10.15 2.02 50.54
N TRP A 49 -9.81 1.20 49.55
CA TRP A 49 -8.44 1.13 49.01
C TRP A 49 -8.45 1.60 47.54
N CYS A 50 -7.48 2.45 47.19
CA CYS A 50 -7.26 3.10 45.88
C CYS A 50 -7.87 4.51 45.67
N ARG A 51 -7.90 5.35 46.72
CA ARG A 51 -8.00 6.82 46.58
C ARG A 51 -6.79 7.56 47.16
N LEU A 52 -5.59 7.13 46.80
CA LEU A 52 -4.35 7.87 46.99
C LEU A 52 -3.42 7.50 45.83
N GLY A 53 -3.30 8.35 44.81
CA GLY A 53 -2.39 8.06 43.69
C GLY A 53 -2.60 8.80 42.36
N VAL A 54 -3.26 9.97 42.33
CA VAL A 54 -3.30 10.82 41.13
C VAL A 54 -3.09 12.27 41.54
N ALA A 55 -1.83 12.65 41.82
CA ALA A 55 -1.36 14.03 41.88
C ALA A 55 0.17 14.09 42.10
N ALA A 56 0.98 13.45 41.26
CA ALA A 56 2.45 13.66 41.25
C ALA A 56 3.15 13.00 40.06
N ALA A 57 2.83 13.38 38.81
CA ALA A 57 3.64 12.98 37.65
C ALA A 57 3.58 13.93 36.44
N CYS A 58 3.15 15.19 36.63
CA CYS A 58 3.20 16.22 35.58
C CYS A 58 4.38 17.19 35.77
N LEU A 59 5.48 16.74 36.36
CA LEU A 59 6.63 17.60 36.68
C LEU A 59 7.97 16.85 36.59
N CYS A 60 8.19 16.13 35.49
CA CYS A 60 9.51 15.65 35.09
C CYS A 60 9.59 15.65 33.57
N LEU A 61 9.86 16.80 32.94
CA LEU A 61 10.49 16.89 31.60
C LEU A 61 10.87 18.37 31.31
N ILE A 62 11.57 19.01 32.25
CA ILE A 62 12.42 20.15 31.93
C ILE A 62 13.77 19.86 32.58
N VAL A 63 14.85 20.04 31.81
CA VAL A 63 16.27 19.90 32.16
C VAL A 63 16.89 18.51 31.97
N THR A 64 17.10 18.14 30.71
CA THR A 64 18.43 17.73 30.21
C THR A 64 18.50 18.05 28.71
N GLY A 65 19.06 19.21 28.39
CA GLY A 65 19.43 19.56 27.02
C GLY A 65 20.74 18.89 26.62
N GLY A 66 20.89 18.67 25.31
CA GLY A 66 22.17 18.36 24.67
C GLY A 66 21.99 17.49 23.44
N TYR A 67 22.28 18.06 22.26
CA TYR A 67 22.20 17.50 20.90
C TYR A 67 20.84 17.61 20.18
N PHE A 68 20.33 18.84 20.06
CA PHE A 68 19.70 19.23 18.79
C PHE A 68 20.81 19.81 17.91
N ALA A 69 21.27 19.00 16.95
CA ALA A 69 22.01 19.53 15.81
C ALA A 69 21.08 20.41 14.99
N ASP A 70 21.61 21.54 14.53
CA ASP A 70 20.95 22.60 13.78
C ASP A 70 20.06 22.08 12.63
N PHE A 71 18.75 21.99 12.86
CA PHE A 71 17.79 22.18 11.78
C PHE A 71 17.65 23.69 11.58
N ASN A 72 18.50 24.22 10.71
CA ASN A 72 18.33 25.55 10.14
C ASN A 72 17.30 25.41 9.00
N PRO A 73 16.05 25.90 9.12
CA PRO A 73 15.16 26.00 7.97
C PRO A 73 15.60 27.22 7.16
N SER A 74 16.80 27.16 6.59
CA SER A 74 17.24 28.12 5.58
C SER A 74 16.61 27.69 4.27
N GLY A 75 15.40 28.18 4.04
CA GLY A 75 14.67 27.99 2.81
C GLY A 75 13.49 28.94 2.77
N ASN A 76 13.76 30.23 2.59
CA ASN A 76 12.82 31.13 1.91
C ASN A 76 12.65 30.63 0.47
N GLY A 77 11.91 29.54 0.31
CA GLY A 77 11.32 29.13 -0.95
C GLY A 77 9.83 29.20 -0.72
N ALA A 78 9.16 30.15 -1.38
CA ALA A 78 7.71 30.11 -1.49
C ALA A 78 7.30 28.67 -1.82
N ALA A 79 6.39 28.10 -1.03
CA ALA A 79 5.85 26.78 -1.29
C ALA A 79 5.38 26.76 -2.75
N THR A 80 6.19 26.13 -3.60
CA THR A 80 5.91 26.06 -5.02
C THR A 80 4.84 25.01 -5.11
N VAL A 81 3.60 25.45 -5.33
CA VAL A 81 2.53 24.54 -5.72
C VAL A 81 3.05 23.81 -6.96
N ILE A 82 3.21 22.50 -6.87
CA ILE A 82 3.56 21.69 -8.01
C ILE A 82 2.33 21.68 -8.92
N GLU A 83 2.24 22.66 -9.82
CA GLU A 83 1.13 22.77 -10.77
C GLU A 83 1.18 21.63 -11.82
N ASN A 84 2.35 21.01 -12.00
CA ASN A 84 2.57 19.91 -12.94
C ASN A 84 3.44 18.80 -12.34
N PHE A 85 2.89 17.60 -12.21
CA PHE A 85 3.67 16.39 -11.91
C PHE A 85 4.44 15.96 -13.15
N THR A 86 5.71 16.36 -13.24
CA THR A 86 6.67 15.86 -14.26
C THR A 86 7.35 14.56 -13.84
N GLY A 87 6.88 13.93 -12.75
CA GLY A 87 7.46 12.71 -12.20
C GLY A 87 7.38 11.57 -13.21
N LYS A 88 8.56 11.19 -13.74
CA LYS A 88 8.70 10.09 -14.71
C LYS A 88 8.43 8.70 -14.13
N THR A 89 8.14 8.62 -12.84
CA THR A 89 7.93 7.37 -12.11
C THR A 89 6.70 7.51 -11.22
N PRO A 90 5.77 6.53 -11.23
CA PRO A 90 4.64 6.52 -10.31
C PRO A 90 5.12 6.62 -8.87
N ASP A 91 4.31 7.24 -8.00
CA ASP A 91 4.49 7.03 -6.57
C ASP A 91 4.30 5.53 -6.30
N SER A 92 5.37 4.87 -5.84
CA SER A 92 5.33 3.45 -5.47
C SER A 92 4.36 3.17 -4.33
N GLY A 93 3.91 4.20 -3.60
CA GLY A 93 3.10 4.06 -2.39
C GLY A 93 3.90 3.43 -1.23
N VAL A 94 5.23 3.36 -1.36
CA VAL A 94 6.14 2.73 -0.40
C VAL A 94 6.97 3.80 0.32
N TYR A 95 6.70 4.01 1.61
CA TYR A 95 7.51 4.89 2.46
C TYR A 95 8.86 4.28 2.86
N SER A 96 8.97 2.95 2.87
CA SER A 96 10.19 2.21 3.18
C SER A 96 10.45 1.14 2.11
N PRO A 97 11.21 1.47 1.06
CA PRO A 97 11.54 0.55 -0.02
C PRO A 97 12.16 -0.76 0.50
N PRO A 98 11.89 -1.89 -0.18
CA PRO A 98 12.48 -3.18 0.17
C PRO A 98 14.00 -3.15 0.02
N GLU A 99 14.70 -3.96 0.82
CA GLU A 99 16.14 -4.19 0.66
C GLU A 99 16.43 -4.89 -0.67
N ASP A 100 17.63 -4.65 -1.21
CA ASP A 100 18.08 -5.31 -2.43
C ASP A 100 18.06 -6.85 -2.25
N GLY A 101 17.60 -7.59 -3.25
CA GLY A 101 17.42 -9.03 -3.22
C GLY A 101 16.11 -9.50 -2.58
N THR A 102 15.22 -8.60 -2.15
CA THR A 102 13.97 -8.96 -1.46
C THR A 102 12.72 -8.56 -2.24
N LEU A 103 11.64 -9.33 -2.04
CA LEU A 103 10.31 -9.03 -2.54
C LEU A 103 9.38 -8.69 -1.37
N LEU A 104 8.78 -7.50 -1.41
CA LEU A 104 7.73 -7.06 -0.50
C LEU A 104 6.36 -7.20 -1.16
N LEU A 105 5.47 -7.94 -0.52
CA LEU A 105 4.07 -8.04 -0.93
C LEU A 105 3.22 -7.10 -0.09
N PHE A 106 2.39 -6.29 -0.75
CA PHE A 106 1.40 -5.48 -0.07
C PHE A 106 0.35 -6.38 0.63
N ARG A 107 -0.34 -5.79 1.62
CA ARG A 107 -1.22 -6.52 2.54
C ARG A 107 -2.39 -7.20 1.80
N ASP A 108 -2.96 -6.50 0.84
CA ASP A 108 -4.02 -6.95 -0.06
C ASP A 108 -3.59 -8.15 -0.92
N VAL A 109 -2.36 -8.12 -1.48
CA VAL A 109 -1.78 -9.24 -2.21
C VAL A 109 -1.64 -10.47 -1.31
N LYS A 110 -1.10 -10.29 -0.10
CA LYS A 110 -1.00 -11.38 0.90
C LYS A 110 -2.38 -11.94 1.27
N ALA A 111 -3.39 -11.07 1.40
CA ALA A 111 -4.75 -11.49 1.71
C ALA A 111 -5.38 -12.28 0.56
N ALA A 112 -5.19 -11.85 -0.69
CA ALA A 112 -5.67 -12.55 -1.88
C ALA A 112 -5.03 -13.95 -2.00
N LEU A 113 -3.71 -14.04 -1.85
CA LEU A 113 -2.99 -15.33 -1.86
C LEU A 113 -3.50 -16.29 -0.78
N LYS A 114 -3.78 -15.77 0.43
CA LYS A 114 -4.32 -16.59 1.52
C LYS A 114 -5.74 -17.07 1.22
N LYS A 115 -6.59 -16.21 0.65
CA LYS A 115 -7.99 -16.52 0.34
C LYS A 115 -8.10 -17.60 -0.76
N HIS A 116 -7.14 -17.63 -1.69
CA HIS A 116 -7.21 -18.47 -2.90
C HIS A 116 -6.06 -19.49 -3.01
N LYS A 117 -5.48 -19.89 -1.88
CA LYS A 117 -4.29 -20.77 -1.80
C LYS A 117 -4.41 -22.11 -2.54
N ASP A 118 -5.63 -22.65 -2.68
CA ASP A 118 -5.88 -23.94 -3.33
C ASP A 118 -6.49 -23.79 -4.75
N GLU A 119 -6.65 -22.54 -5.21
CA GLU A 119 -7.16 -22.22 -6.53
C GLU A 119 -6.01 -21.95 -7.51
N LYS A 120 -6.20 -22.32 -8.77
CA LYS A 120 -5.25 -21.96 -9.83
C LYS A 120 -5.55 -20.55 -10.31
N CYS A 121 -4.90 -19.59 -9.65
CA CYS A 121 -5.11 -18.17 -9.85
C CYS A 121 -3.91 -17.50 -10.50
N THR A 122 -4.21 -16.54 -11.37
CA THR A 122 -3.24 -15.58 -11.89
C THR A 122 -3.59 -14.20 -11.35
N TYR A 123 -2.61 -13.49 -10.81
CA TYR A 123 -2.75 -12.18 -10.19
C TYR A 123 -2.14 -11.13 -11.11
N PHE A 124 -2.94 -10.13 -11.49
CA PHE A 124 -2.44 -8.97 -12.22
C PHE A 124 -1.96 -7.92 -11.23
N LEU A 125 -0.65 -7.72 -11.14
CA LEU A 125 -0.01 -6.90 -10.11
C LEU A 125 0.92 -5.86 -10.72
N ALA A 126 0.93 -4.67 -10.14
CA ALA A 126 1.97 -3.68 -10.38
C ALA A 126 3.28 -4.16 -9.73
N LEU A 127 4.39 -3.90 -10.43
CA LEU A 127 5.75 -4.23 -10.02
C LEU A 127 6.56 -2.95 -9.94
N ASP A 128 7.04 -2.59 -8.75
CA ASP A 128 8.06 -1.54 -8.63
C ASP A 128 9.42 -2.19 -8.38
N ILE A 129 10.46 -1.59 -8.94
CA ILE A 129 11.85 -2.06 -8.82
C ILE A 129 12.67 -0.93 -8.19
N PHE A 130 13.40 -1.26 -7.14
CA PHE A 130 14.22 -0.31 -6.39
C PHE A 130 15.68 -0.71 -6.48
N GLU A 131 16.58 0.26 -6.55
CA GLU A 131 18.02 0.06 -6.41
C GLU A 131 18.50 0.92 -5.25
N LYS A 132 19.10 0.31 -4.22
CA LYS A 132 19.59 1.02 -3.04
C LYS A 132 18.51 1.92 -2.40
N GLY A 133 17.28 1.38 -2.33
CA GLY A 133 16.14 2.06 -1.74
C GLY A 133 15.55 3.21 -2.57
N SER A 134 15.93 3.38 -3.84
CA SER A 134 15.32 4.37 -4.74
C SER A 134 14.61 3.68 -5.89
N LEU A 135 13.40 4.13 -6.22
CA LEU A 135 12.64 3.64 -7.38
C LEU A 135 13.44 3.92 -8.66
N ILE A 136 13.63 2.90 -9.49
CA ILE A 136 14.36 3.07 -10.76
C ILE A 136 13.47 3.74 -11.82
N GLU A 137 14.08 4.44 -12.77
CA GLU A 137 13.35 5.16 -13.82
C GLU A 137 12.57 4.20 -14.73
N LEU A 138 11.27 4.45 -14.87
CA LEU A 138 10.38 3.72 -15.76
C LEU A 138 10.84 3.87 -17.21
N LYS A 139 10.87 2.76 -17.96
CA LYS A 139 11.39 2.69 -19.34
C LYS A 139 12.87 3.06 -19.48
N GLY A 140 13.61 3.23 -18.37
CA GLY A 140 15.05 3.42 -18.34
C GLY A 140 15.81 2.12 -18.61
N GLU A 141 17.11 2.23 -18.91
CA GLU A 141 17.94 1.09 -19.30
C GLU A 141 17.98 -0.02 -18.23
N LYS A 142 18.15 0.36 -16.95
CA LYS A 142 18.21 -0.58 -15.83
C LYS A 142 16.92 -1.39 -15.68
N GLU A 143 15.78 -0.72 -15.81
CA GLU A 143 14.48 -1.38 -15.75
C GLU A 143 14.30 -2.32 -16.93
N ARG A 144 14.62 -1.89 -18.16
CA ARG A 144 14.49 -2.75 -19.34
C ARG A 144 15.32 -4.03 -19.23
N GLN A 145 16.57 -3.91 -18.78
CA GLN A 145 17.44 -5.08 -18.57
C GLN A 145 16.86 -6.03 -17.51
N GLU A 146 16.35 -5.50 -16.41
CA GLU A 146 15.81 -6.30 -15.33
C GLU A 146 14.47 -6.96 -15.72
N VAL A 147 13.60 -6.23 -16.44
CA VAL A 147 12.37 -6.78 -17.01
C VAL A 147 12.68 -7.86 -18.03
N GLU A 148 13.69 -7.68 -18.90
CA GLU A 148 14.10 -8.72 -19.84
C GLU A 148 14.59 -9.98 -19.11
N ARG A 149 15.38 -9.82 -18.03
CA ARG A 149 15.83 -10.93 -17.18
C ARG A 149 14.64 -11.68 -16.57
N LEU A 150 13.68 -10.97 -15.98
CA LEU A 150 12.47 -11.57 -15.42
C LEU A 150 11.66 -12.28 -16.52
N ARG A 151 11.48 -11.68 -17.69
CA ARG A 151 10.80 -12.34 -18.82
C ARG A 151 11.50 -13.62 -19.27
N LYS A 152 12.83 -13.63 -19.33
CA LYS A 152 13.64 -14.84 -19.59
C LYS A 152 13.47 -15.92 -18.51
N ALA A 153 13.15 -15.53 -17.28
CA ALA A 153 12.81 -16.44 -16.19
C ALA A 153 11.33 -16.91 -16.21
N GLY A 154 10.56 -16.55 -17.23
CA GLY A 154 9.19 -17.04 -17.43
C GLY A 154 8.09 -16.15 -16.85
N TYR A 155 8.39 -14.91 -16.45
CA TYR A 155 7.39 -13.96 -15.96
C TYR A 155 6.77 -13.19 -17.13
N GLU A 156 5.45 -13.04 -17.13
CA GLU A 156 4.74 -12.19 -18.09
C GLU A 156 4.66 -10.76 -17.54
N ILE A 157 5.67 -9.95 -17.84
CA ILE A 157 5.81 -8.57 -17.35
C ILE A 157 5.95 -7.58 -18.50
N GLY A 158 5.34 -6.41 -18.39
CA GLY A 158 5.46 -5.31 -19.33
C GLY A 158 4.78 -4.05 -18.79
N TYR A 159 4.55 -3.06 -19.66
CA TYR A 159 3.87 -1.83 -19.26
C TYR A 159 2.36 -1.96 -19.40
N ALA A 160 1.67 -1.62 -18.33
CA ALA A 160 0.24 -1.38 -18.30
C ALA A 160 -0.04 0.12 -18.20
N LYS A 161 -1.30 0.51 -18.32
CA LYS A 161 -1.74 1.91 -18.16
C LYS A 161 -2.75 2.01 -17.04
N THR A 162 -2.56 3.00 -16.18
CA THR A 162 -3.64 3.55 -15.35
C THR A 162 -3.89 4.98 -15.82
N TRP A 163 -4.72 5.73 -15.13
CA TRP A 163 -4.89 7.15 -15.38
C TRP A 163 -4.85 7.92 -14.04
N THR A 164 -4.38 9.16 -14.10
CA THR A 164 -4.37 10.08 -12.96
C THR A 164 -4.84 11.47 -13.36
N TYR A 165 -5.06 12.35 -12.37
CA TYR A 165 -5.36 13.76 -12.61
C TYR A 165 -4.08 14.59 -12.75
N GLN A 166 -4.01 15.44 -13.77
CA GLN A 166 -2.95 16.44 -13.95
C GLN A 166 -3.54 17.82 -14.31
N GLY A 167 -2.80 18.89 -13.98
CA GLY A 167 -3.20 20.27 -14.28
C GLY A 167 -4.59 20.62 -13.72
N ASP A 168 -5.47 21.12 -14.57
CA ASP A 168 -6.84 21.55 -14.24
C ASP A 168 -7.82 20.39 -14.00
N GLY A 169 -7.34 19.25 -13.49
CA GLY A 169 -8.14 18.04 -13.24
C GLY A 169 -8.36 17.19 -14.49
N GLU A 170 -7.47 17.27 -15.48
CA GLU A 170 -7.54 16.43 -16.68
C GLU A 170 -7.10 14.99 -16.36
N LYS A 171 -7.84 14.00 -16.88
CA LYS A 171 -7.43 12.59 -16.80
C LYS A 171 -6.35 12.31 -17.83
N VAL A 172 -5.19 11.86 -17.37
CA VAL A 172 -4.02 11.56 -18.20
C VAL A 172 -3.58 10.11 -17.95
N ASP A 173 -3.35 9.38 -19.05
CA ASP A 173 -2.79 8.02 -19.01
C ASP A 173 -1.40 8.04 -18.36
N MET A 174 -1.22 7.18 -17.36
CA MET A 174 0.05 6.99 -16.67
C MET A 174 0.52 5.54 -16.86
N PRO A 175 1.66 5.32 -17.54
CA PRO A 175 2.23 3.98 -17.66
C PRO A 175 2.82 3.53 -16.33
N TYR A 176 2.76 2.23 -16.07
CA TYR A 176 3.44 1.60 -14.94
C TYR A 176 3.87 0.17 -15.32
N LEU A 177 4.82 -0.39 -14.58
CA LEU A 177 5.27 -1.76 -14.80
C LEU A 177 4.31 -2.73 -14.09
N ALA A 178 3.88 -3.77 -14.80
CA ALA A 178 2.92 -4.75 -14.30
C ALA A 178 3.21 -6.14 -14.85
N GLY A 179 2.65 -7.16 -14.21
CA GLY A 179 2.71 -8.52 -14.71
C GLY A 179 1.57 -9.41 -14.25
N TYR A 180 1.49 -10.56 -14.91
CA TYR A 180 0.63 -11.66 -14.53
C TYR A 180 1.45 -12.70 -13.78
N PHE A 181 1.10 -12.91 -12.51
CA PHE A 181 1.86 -13.77 -11.60
C PHE A 181 0.99 -14.91 -11.08
N THR A 182 1.51 -16.13 -11.10
CA THR A 182 0.92 -17.24 -10.34
C THR A 182 1.35 -17.16 -8.88
N GLU A 183 0.62 -17.86 -7.99
CA GLU A 183 1.06 -17.99 -6.59
C GLU A 183 2.48 -18.56 -6.48
N GLU A 184 2.81 -19.55 -7.31
CA GLU A 184 4.14 -20.14 -7.33
C GLU A 184 5.21 -19.12 -7.72
N GLN A 185 4.98 -18.35 -8.79
CA GLN A 185 5.89 -17.27 -9.21
C GLN A 185 6.09 -16.22 -8.11
N ILE A 186 5.05 -15.89 -7.34
CA ILE A 186 5.17 -14.95 -6.21
C ILE A 186 5.99 -15.57 -5.07
N ARG A 187 5.75 -16.84 -4.74
CA ARG A 187 6.43 -17.55 -3.63
C ARG A 187 7.91 -17.77 -3.90
N VAL A 188 8.29 -18.12 -5.13
CA VAL A 188 9.68 -18.38 -5.52
C VAL A 188 10.23 -17.27 -6.43
N PHE A 189 9.80 -16.04 -6.18
CA PHE A 189 10.16 -14.89 -7.00
C PHE A 189 11.67 -14.80 -7.22
N SER A 190 12.08 -14.70 -8.48
CA SER A 190 13.49 -14.73 -8.88
C SER A 190 14.14 -13.36 -8.67
N ALA A 191 14.25 -12.90 -7.42
CA ALA A 191 14.82 -11.59 -7.10
C ALA A 191 16.31 -11.49 -7.48
N ASN A 192 16.67 -10.41 -8.19
CA ASN A 192 18.07 -10.03 -8.37
C ASN A 192 18.61 -9.36 -7.10
N GLN A 193 19.80 -9.76 -6.65
CA GLN A 193 20.46 -9.21 -5.45
C GLN A 193 20.82 -7.72 -5.56
N LYS A 194 20.71 -7.13 -6.76
CA LYS A 194 20.93 -5.69 -6.98
C LYS A 194 19.70 -4.82 -6.74
N TYR A 195 18.51 -5.43 -6.63
CA TYR A 195 17.25 -4.68 -6.61
C TYR A 195 16.29 -5.19 -5.56
N GLY A 196 15.52 -4.28 -4.96
CA GLY A 196 14.33 -4.58 -4.18
C GLY A 196 13.08 -4.54 -5.06
N TYR A 197 12.05 -5.31 -4.70
CA TYR A 197 10.81 -5.40 -5.49
C TYR A 197 9.59 -5.23 -4.61
N THR A 198 8.55 -4.57 -5.14
CA THR A 198 7.21 -4.66 -4.56
C THR A 198 6.22 -5.23 -5.55
N LEU A 199 5.23 -5.96 -5.02
CA LEU A 199 4.02 -6.31 -5.74
C LEU A 199 2.81 -5.75 -5.00
N ARG A 200 1.98 -5.02 -5.74
CA ARG A 200 0.71 -4.45 -5.25
C ARG A 200 -0.36 -4.54 -6.31
N PHE A 201 -1.61 -4.44 -5.89
CA PHE A 201 -2.66 -4.14 -6.83
C PHE A 201 -2.63 -2.65 -7.21
N MET A 202 -2.93 -2.33 -8.48
CA MET A 202 -2.98 -0.96 -8.96
C MET A 202 -4.40 -0.42 -8.93
N GLU A 203 -4.52 0.82 -8.50
CA GLU A 203 -5.75 1.61 -8.56
C GLU A 203 -5.57 2.82 -9.48
N ASP A 204 -6.67 3.35 -10.01
CA ASP A 204 -6.68 4.65 -10.66
C ASP A 204 -6.80 5.79 -9.64
N ALA A 205 -6.74 7.05 -10.11
CA ALA A 205 -6.81 8.19 -9.19
C ALA A 205 -8.15 8.35 -8.46
N ASP A 206 -9.21 7.64 -8.88
CA ASP A 206 -10.47 7.56 -8.16
C ASP A 206 -10.47 6.40 -7.12
N GLY A 207 -9.37 5.66 -6.98
CA GLY A 207 -9.25 4.51 -6.09
C GLY A 207 -9.88 3.24 -6.65
N ASN A 208 -10.25 3.20 -7.93
CA ASN A 208 -10.85 2.01 -8.52
C ASN A 208 -9.77 1.02 -8.97
N PRO A 209 -9.97 -0.30 -8.77
CA PRO A 209 -9.06 -1.31 -9.29
C PRO A 209 -8.89 -1.24 -10.80
N VAL A 210 -7.65 -1.18 -11.26
CA VAL A 210 -7.31 -1.24 -12.68
C VAL A 210 -7.75 -2.60 -13.28
N PRO A 211 -8.38 -2.63 -14.47
CA PRO A 211 -8.79 -3.88 -15.11
C PRO A 211 -7.63 -4.84 -15.38
N SER A 212 -7.83 -6.13 -15.13
CA SER A 212 -6.81 -7.17 -15.28
C SER A 212 -6.70 -7.75 -16.69
N ASN A 213 -7.46 -7.27 -17.67
CA ASN A 213 -7.40 -7.73 -19.06
C ASN A 213 -6.51 -6.83 -19.93
N GLN A 214 -5.53 -6.16 -19.31
CA GLN A 214 -4.63 -5.25 -20.03
C GLN A 214 -3.69 -6.00 -20.95
N LYS A 215 -3.51 -5.48 -22.16
CA LYS A 215 -2.42 -5.90 -23.03
C LYS A 215 -1.13 -5.23 -22.57
N LEU A 216 -0.18 -6.02 -22.06
CA LEU A 216 1.11 -5.52 -21.64
C LEU A 216 1.97 -5.11 -22.84
N GLU A 217 2.44 -3.86 -22.86
CA GLU A 217 3.43 -3.39 -23.83
C GLU A 217 4.82 -3.89 -23.42
N ILE A 218 5.52 -4.56 -24.34
CA ILE A 218 6.83 -5.16 -24.04
C ILE A 218 7.92 -4.08 -24.18
N PRO A 219 8.88 -3.98 -23.24
CA PRO A 219 10.03 -3.09 -23.40
C PRO A 219 10.86 -3.51 -24.63
N VAL A 220 11.08 -2.57 -25.54
CA VAL A 220 12.03 -2.76 -26.65
C VAL A 220 13.42 -2.44 -26.14
N VAL A 221 14.32 -3.43 -26.14
CA VAL A 221 15.75 -3.21 -25.89
C VAL A 221 16.36 -2.80 -27.22
N THR A 222 16.75 -1.53 -27.35
CA THR A 222 17.49 -1.07 -28.52
C THR A 222 18.95 -1.50 -28.32
N GLN A 223 19.45 -2.39 -29.19
CA GLN A 223 20.85 -2.82 -29.20
C GLN A 223 21.79 -1.70 -29.66
#